data_AF-A0AAE9GVF8-F1
#
_entry.id   AF-A0AAE9GVF8-F1
#
_cell.length_a   1.000
_cell.length_b   1.000
_cell.length_c   1.000
_cell.angle_alpha   90.00
_cell.angle_beta   90.00
_cell.angle_gamma   90.00
#
_symmetry.space_group_name_H-M   'P 1'
#
loop_
_entity.id
_entity.type
_entity.pdbx_description
1 polymer ?
#
loop_
_entity_poly.entity_id
_entity_poly.type
_entity_poly.pdbx_seq_one_letter_code
_entity_poly.pdbx_strand_id
1 'polypeptide(L)'
;MRTTRPILTLLPALLLLAACGEQKAAVEEKFNSEFISSFSKACVESIPENTRISSEQKQQVCQCAAEKALEVLTPADIARAISGNIDEATQSKANTAAQPCIEALIQQHQPASAPSTDSH
;
A
#
# COMPACT_ATOMS: atom_id res chain seq x y z
N MET A 1 -15.71 48.83 -38.22
CA MET A 1 -15.16 48.61 -36.87
C MET A 1 -15.31 47.13 -36.54
N ARG A 2 -14.22 46.37 -36.50
CA ARG A 2 -14.19 44.93 -36.21
C ARG A 2 -14.07 44.75 -34.70
N THR A 3 -15.07 44.16 -34.06
CA THR A 3 -15.06 43.80 -32.65
C THR A 3 -14.26 42.51 -32.46
N THR A 4 -13.15 42.62 -31.75
CA THR A 4 -12.21 41.53 -31.47
C THR A 4 -12.77 40.63 -30.35
N ARG A 5 -12.86 39.33 -30.63
CA ARG A 5 -13.38 38.26 -29.75
C ARG A 5 -12.52 38.07 -28.47
N PRO A 6 -13.10 38.00 -27.25
CA PRO A 6 -12.37 37.70 -26.02
C PRO A 6 -12.48 36.20 -25.70
N ILE A 7 -11.92 35.32 -26.55
CA ILE A 7 -12.00 33.85 -26.34
C ILE A 7 -10.61 33.21 -26.24
N LEU A 8 -9.53 33.92 -26.59
CA LEU A 8 -8.22 33.32 -26.80
C LEU A 8 -7.25 33.32 -25.60
N THR A 9 -7.71 33.66 -24.39
CA THR A 9 -6.83 33.75 -23.19
C THR A 9 -7.15 32.76 -22.08
N LEU A 10 -8.25 31.98 -22.17
CA LEU A 10 -8.62 30.99 -21.15
C LEU A 10 -8.10 29.57 -21.41
N LEU A 11 -7.71 29.25 -22.65
CA LEU A 11 -7.17 27.94 -23.03
C LEU A 11 -5.86 27.52 -22.33
N PRO A 12 -4.85 28.40 -22.11
CA PRO A 12 -3.60 27.95 -21.50
C PRO A 12 -3.76 27.57 -20.01
N ALA A 13 -4.70 28.20 -19.29
CA ALA A 13 -4.95 27.87 -17.89
C ALA A 13 -5.58 26.48 -17.73
N LEU A 14 -6.51 26.08 -18.60
CA LEU A 14 -7.13 24.75 -18.58
C LEU A 14 -6.13 23.63 -18.92
N LEU A 15 -5.17 23.88 -19.82
CA LEU A 15 -4.09 22.94 -20.15
C LEU A 15 -3.10 22.74 -18.98
N LEU A 16 -2.82 23.80 -18.22
CA LEU A 16 -1.99 23.72 -17.02
C LEU A 16 -2.66 22.90 -15.90
N LEU A 17 -3.98 23.01 -15.73
CA LEU A 17 -4.71 22.21 -14.73
C LEU A 17 -4.75 20.71 -15.10
N ALA A 18 -4.90 20.38 -16.39
CA ALA A 18 -4.87 18.98 -16.85
C ALA A 18 -3.47 18.35 -16.65
N ALA A 19 -2.41 19.07 -17.02
CA ALA A 19 -1.03 18.60 -16.85
C ALA A 19 -0.63 18.44 -15.38
N CYS A 20 -1.18 19.26 -14.47
CA CYS A 20 -0.91 19.15 -13.04
C CYS A 20 -1.64 17.95 -12.40
N GLY A 21 -2.83 17.61 -12.92
CA GLY A 21 -3.59 16.44 -12.47
C GLY A 21 -2.91 15.11 -12.82
N GLU A 22 -2.44 14.95 -14.06
CA GLU A 22 -1.72 13.75 -14.50
C GLU A 22 -0.38 13.58 -13.76
N GLN A 23 0.35 14.68 -13.52
CA GLN A 23 1.60 14.60 -12.74
C GLN A 23 1.37 14.23 -11.29
N LYS A 24 0.29 14.73 -10.65
CA LYS A 24 -0.05 14.36 -9.28
C LYS A 24 -0.32 12.85 -9.16
N ALA A 25 -1.12 12.29 -10.05
CA ALA A 25 -1.45 10.87 -10.04
C ALA A 25 -0.20 9.99 -10.24
N ALA A 26 0.67 10.35 -11.18
CA ALA A 26 1.91 9.61 -11.44
C ALA A 26 2.91 9.68 -10.26
N VAL A 27 2.97 10.81 -9.55
CA VAL A 27 3.79 10.96 -8.35
C VAL A 27 3.23 10.12 -7.19
N GLU A 28 1.92 10.12 -7.01
CA GLU A 28 1.24 9.34 -5.96
C GLU A 28 1.40 7.84 -6.20
N GLU A 29 1.23 7.36 -7.43
CA GLU A 29 1.44 5.96 -7.80
C GLU A 29 2.88 5.53 -7.54
N LYS A 30 3.86 6.32 -7.98
CA LYS A 30 5.28 6.03 -7.76
C LYS A 30 5.62 6.01 -6.28
N PHE A 31 5.11 6.95 -5.51
CA PHE A 31 5.34 7.03 -4.07
C PHE A 31 4.75 5.83 -3.33
N ASN A 32 3.52 5.44 -3.66
CA ASN A 32 2.88 4.26 -3.09
C ASN A 32 3.63 2.97 -3.45
N SER A 33 4.13 2.85 -4.69
CA SER A 33 4.94 1.72 -5.13
C SER A 33 6.26 1.61 -4.35
N GLU A 34 6.97 2.73 -4.17
CA GLU A 34 8.23 2.79 -3.39
C GLU A 34 7.98 2.47 -1.92
N PHE A 35 6.86 2.93 -1.35
CA PHE A 35 6.46 2.58 0.01
C PHE A 35 6.20 1.08 0.14
N ILE A 36 5.39 0.49 -0.74
CA ILE A 36 5.09 -0.95 -0.73
C ILE A 36 6.39 -1.75 -0.83
N SER A 37 7.26 -1.40 -1.78
CA SER A 37 8.53 -2.08 -1.99
C SER A 37 9.43 -2.02 -0.75
N SER A 38 9.62 -0.82 -0.19
CA SER A 38 10.49 -0.61 0.97
C SER A 38 9.94 -1.28 2.24
N PHE A 39 8.64 -1.13 2.49
CA PHE A 39 7.97 -1.75 3.63
C PHE A 39 8.01 -3.27 3.51
N SER A 40 7.67 -3.81 2.34
CA SER A 40 7.64 -5.26 2.11
C SER A 40 9.01 -5.87 2.34
N LYS A 41 10.07 -5.22 1.84
CA LYS A 41 11.45 -5.67 2.07
C LYS A 41 11.81 -5.68 3.55
N ALA A 42 11.58 -4.58 4.27
CA ALA A 42 11.87 -4.50 5.70
C ALA A 42 11.07 -5.52 6.51
N CYS A 43 9.81 -5.76 6.14
CA CYS A 43 8.96 -6.78 6.74
C CYS A 43 9.53 -8.19 6.52
N VAL A 44 9.91 -8.56 5.29
CA VAL A 44 10.50 -9.87 5.00
C VAL A 44 11.81 -10.09 5.77
N GLU A 45 12.68 -9.07 5.80
CA GLU A 45 13.95 -9.10 6.54
C GLU A 45 13.74 -9.23 8.06
N SER A 46 12.59 -8.76 8.57
CA SER A 46 12.22 -8.88 9.99
C SER A 46 11.63 -10.25 10.35
N ILE A 47 11.19 -11.05 9.36
CA ILE A 47 10.63 -12.38 9.61
C ILE A 47 11.77 -13.38 9.82
N PRO A 48 11.85 -14.06 10.99
CA PRO A 48 12.93 -14.99 11.27
C PRO A 48 13.05 -16.10 10.20
N GLU A 49 14.28 -16.51 9.90
CA GLU A 49 14.58 -17.55 8.90
C GLU A 49 13.94 -18.91 9.25
N ASN A 50 13.83 -19.23 10.55
CA ASN A 50 13.38 -20.54 11.04
C ASN A 50 11.85 -20.70 11.12
N THR A 51 11.12 -19.88 10.36
CA THR A 51 9.65 -19.96 10.27
C THR A 51 9.24 -21.04 9.27
N ARG A 52 8.12 -21.72 9.52
CA ARG A 52 7.55 -22.73 8.60
C ARG A 52 6.95 -22.17 7.30
N ILE A 53 7.15 -20.88 7.02
CA ILE A 53 6.59 -20.17 5.88
C ILE A 53 7.66 -19.95 4.81
N SER A 54 7.29 -20.17 3.55
CA SER A 54 8.18 -20.00 2.39
C SER A 54 8.53 -18.53 2.14
N SER A 55 9.61 -18.28 1.39
CA SER A 55 9.98 -16.92 0.99
C SER A 55 8.86 -16.21 0.23
N GLU A 56 8.12 -16.94 -0.60
CA GLU A 56 7.00 -16.41 -1.37
C GLU A 56 5.84 -16.00 -0.47
N GLN A 57 5.55 -16.78 0.57
CA GLN A 57 4.53 -16.47 1.58
C GLN A 57 4.91 -15.26 2.44
N LYS A 58 6.19 -15.16 2.84
CA LYS A 58 6.72 -13.96 3.52
C LYS A 58 6.47 -12.73 2.66
N GLN A 59 6.77 -12.82 1.37
CA GLN A 59 6.59 -11.71 0.45
C GLN A 59 5.13 -11.33 0.24
N GLN A 60 4.23 -12.31 0.06
CA GLN A 60 2.79 -12.08 -0.09
C GLN A 60 2.17 -11.37 1.13
N VAL A 61 2.51 -11.81 2.34
CA VAL A 61 1.98 -11.20 3.58
C VAL A 61 2.52 -9.79 3.76
N CYS A 62 3.81 -9.59 3.54
CA CYS A 62 4.43 -8.28 3.67
C CYS A 62 3.91 -7.29 2.62
N GLN A 63 3.61 -7.75 1.41
CA GLN A 63 3.00 -6.93 0.37
C GLN A 63 1.56 -6.55 0.73
N CYS A 64 0.75 -7.52 1.16
CA CYS A 64 -0.61 -7.27 1.64
C CYS A 64 -0.61 -6.28 2.82
N ALA A 65 0.31 -6.46 3.78
CA ALA A 65 0.44 -5.57 4.93
C ALA A 65 0.76 -4.12 4.51
N ALA A 66 1.65 -3.95 3.52
CA ALA A 66 1.98 -2.64 2.98
C ALA A 66 0.79 -1.99 2.26
N GLU A 67 0.06 -2.76 1.46
CA GLU A 67 -1.15 -2.29 0.77
C GLU A 67 -2.23 -1.86 1.77
N LYS A 68 -2.45 -2.65 2.83
CA LYS A 68 -3.41 -2.29 3.88
C LYS A 68 -2.98 -1.10 4.72
N ALA A 69 -1.68 -0.93 4.96
CA ALA A 69 -1.18 0.27 5.60
C ALA A 69 -1.46 1.52 4.74
N LEU A 70 -1.28 1.45 3.41
CA LEU A 70 -1.59 2.57 2.51
C LEU A 70 -3.07 3.00 2.55
N GLU A 71 -4.00 2.06 2.79
CA GLU A 71 -5.44 2.38 2.87
C GLU A 71 -5.77 3.29 4.08
N VAL A 72 -4.95 3.28 5.13
CA VAL A 72 -5.23 3.98 6.40
C VAL A 72 -4.25 5.12 6.70
N LEU A 73 -3.10 5.16 6.02
CA LEU A 73 -2.07 6.17 6.22
C LEU A 73 -2.22 7.35 5.26
N THR A 74 -1.98 8.56 5.76
CA THR A 74 -1.91 9.73 4.89
C THR A 74 -0.54 9.80 4.18
N PRO A 75 -0.42 10.52 3.05
CA PRO A 75 0.87 10.75 2.41
C PRO A 75 1.93 11.34 3.35
N ALA A 76 1.51 12.18 4.30
CA ALA A 76 2.39 12.74 5.31
C ALA A 76 2.90 11.68 6.29
N ASP A 77 2.04 10.74 6.71
CA ASP A 77 2.42 9.63 7.58
C ASP A 77 3.43 8.72 6.90
N ILE A 78 3.19 8.40 5.63
CA ILE A 78 4.08 7.59 4.79
C ILE A 78 5.43 8.27 4.63
N ALA A 79 5.45 9.58 4.33
CA ALA A 79 6.69 10.34 4.19
C ALA A 79 7.50 10.37 5.50
N ARG A 80 6.82 10.51 6.66
CA ARG A 80 7.45 10.41 7.97
C ARG A 80 8.01 9.01 8.24
N ALA A 81 7.27 7.97 7.87
CA ALA A 81 7.70 6.58 8.02
C ALA A 81 8.96 6.27 7.19
N ILE A 82 9.00 6.70 5.92
CA ILE A 82 10.17 6.57 5.05
C ILE A 82 11.39 7.31 5.63
N SER A 83 11.15 8.45 6.29
CA SER A 83 12.19 9.24 6.94
C SER A 83 12.65 8.67 8.30
N GLY A 84 12.11 7.53 8.73
CA GLY A 84 12.42 6.89 10.01
C GLY A 84 11.74 7.52 11.24
N ASN A 85 10.79 8.45 11.03
CA ASN A 85 10.12 9.22 12.08
C ASN A 85 8.64 8.83 12.24
N ILE A 86 8.33 7.53 12.27
CA ILE A 86 6.96 7.06 12.49
C ILE A 86 6.61 7.16 13.99
N ASP A 87 5.50 7.82 14.31
CA ASP A 87 4.97 7.84 15.66
C ASP A 87 4.20 6.55 15.98
N GLU A 88 4.07 6.24 17.27
CA GLU A 88 3.45 5.00 17.76
C GLU A 88 2.00 4.84 17.30
N ALA A 89 1.23 5.93 17.22
CA ALA A 89 -0.16 5.88 16.80
C ALA A 89 -0.28 5.53 15.31
N THR A 90 0.59 6.11 14.48
CA THR A 90 0.69 5.80 13.05
C THR A 90 1.15 4.35 12.84
N GLN A 91 2.15 3.89 13.60
CA GLN A 91 2.59 2.50 13.55
C GLN A 91 1.48 1.53 13.98
N SER A 92 0.77 1.83 15.07
CA SER A 92 -0.34 1.01 15.54
C SER A 92 -1.46 0.92 14.50
N LYS A 93 -1.82 2.02 13.83
CA LYS A 93 -2.81 2.00 12.74
C LYS A 93 -2.38 1.11 11.59
N ALA A 94 -1.13 1.24 11.13
CA ALA A 94 -0.59 0.41 10.06
C ALA A 94 -0.59 -1.09 10.44
N ASN A 95 -0.19 -1.41 11.68
CA ASN A 95 -0.19 -2.78 12.19
C ASN A 95 -1.60 -3.37 12.27
N THR A 96 -2.58 -2.61 12.77
CA THR A 96 -3.98 -3.03 12.83
C THR A 96 -4.55 -3.26 11.43
N ALA A 97 -4.23 -2.41 10.46
CA ALA A 97 -4.66 -2.59 9.08
C ALA A 97 -4.03 -3.82 8.42
N ALA A 98 -2.77 -4.14 8.75
CA ALA A 98 -2.06 -5.31 8.26
C ALA A 98 -2.49 -6.64 8.91
N GLN A 99 -3.13 -6.60 10.07
CA GLN A 99 -3.56 -7.76 10.84
C GLN A 99 -4.32 -8.84 10.03
N PRO A 100 -5.33 -8.51 9.17
CA PRO A 100 -6.00 -9.50 8.32
C PRO A 100 -5.08 -10.23 7.34
N CYS A 101 -3.97 -9.60 6.88
CA CYS A 101 -3.00 -10.25 6.00
C CYS A 101 -2.22 -11.35 6.72
N ILE A 102 -1.92 -11.13 8.00
CA ILE A 102 -1.23 -12.09 8.86
C ILE A 102 -2.18 -13.24 9.22
N GLU A 103 -3.43 -12.94 9.53
CA GLU A 103 -4.44 -13.95 9.86
C GLU A 103 -4.78 -14.85 8.68
N ALA A 104 -4.86 -14.29 7.45
CA ALA A 104 -5.08 -15.07 6.24
C ALA A 104 -3.98 -16.11 5.98
N LEU A 105 -2.71 -15.76 6.28
CA LEU A 105 -1.58 -16.68 6.20
C LEU A 105 -1.71 -17.85 7.19
N ILE A 106 -2.18 -17.56 8.41
CA ILE A 106 -2.38 -18.56 9.47
C ILE A 106 -3.55 -19.49 9.12
N GLN A 107 -4.65 -18.96 8.59
CA GLN A 107 -5.83 -19.74 8.20
C GLN A 107 -5.57 -20.64 6.98
N GLN A 108 -4.80 -20.19 5.99
CA GLN A 108 -4.35 -21.07 4.90
C GLN A 108 -3.45 -22.23 5.37
N HIS A 109 -2.89 -22.13 6.57
CA HIS A 109 -2.03 -23.15 7.18
C HIS A 109 -2.71 -24.01 8.24
N GLN A 110 -4.00 -23.80 8.53
CA GLN A 110 -4.74 -24.83 9.25
C GLN A 110 -4.82 -26.04 8.31
N PRO A 111 -4.25 -27.21 8.69
CA PRO A 111 -4.49 -28.42 7.92
C PRO A 111 -6.00 -28.57 7.82
N ALA A 112 -6.51 -28.69 6.60
CA ALA A 112 -7.92 -29.01 6.38
C ALA A 112 -8.23 -30.19 7.30
N SER A 113 -9.06 -29.97 8.31
CA SER A 113 -9.54 -31.04 9.17
C SER A 113 -10.06 -32.11 8.24
N ALA A 114 -9.38 -33.27 8.22
CA ALA A 114 -9.76 -34.38 7.37
C ALA A 114 -11.26 -34.63 7.61
N PRO A 115 -12.09 -34.78 6.55
CA PRO A 115 -13.48 -35.15 6.77
C PRO A 115 -13.46 -36.46 7.57
N SER A 116 -13.99 -36.42 8.79
CA SER A 116 -14.21 -37.60 9.59
C SER A 116 -15.06 -38.53 8.73
N THR A 117 -14.45 -39.59 8.20
CA THR A 117 -15.19 -40.68 7.58
C THR A 117 -15.91 -41.40 8.71
N ASP A 118 -17.09 -40.89 9.06
CA ASP A 118 -18.09 -41.62 9.81
C ASP A 118 -18.53 -42.79 8.92
N SER A 119 -17.97 -43.96 9.20
CA SER A 119 -18.44 -45.23 8.64
C SER A 119 -19.52 -45.74 9.57
N HIS A 120 -20.78 -45.71 9.12
CA HIS A 120 -21.88 -46.39 9.79
C HIS A 120 -22.86 -47.00 8.78
#